data_AF-A0AAU3GAI9-F1
#
_entry.id   AF-A0AAU3GAI9-F1
#
_cell.length_a   1.000
_cell.length_b   1.000
_cell.length_c   1.000
_cell.angle_alpha   90.00
_cell.angle_beta   90.00
_cell.angle_gamma   90.00
#
_symmetry.space_group_name_H-M   'P 1'
#
loop_
_entity.id
_entity.type
_entity.pdbx_description
1 polymer ?
#
loop_
_entity_poly.entity_id
_entity_poly.type
_entity_poly.pdbx_seq_one_letter_code
_entity_poly.pdbx_strand_id
1 'polypeptide(L)'
;MTNQDRDQVVEHVTVAYTEGRLDKDEFDERVHLAMTARTHADLAPIMHDLYPVRPMPRAPQPLPQMGPHHLAPLTGGDRLGAAAAHLLPLFGLFFVGPLIMLLTGGRTSSYIRQHAVESLNFHLTLLGATIALPFTVIGVVLIPFMWIAAFVLGIAGAVSAISDTHFRYPLTLRPIK
;
A
#
# COMPACT_ATOMS: atom_id res chain seq x y z
N MET A 1 -41.22 12.06 -6.62
CA MET A 1 -40.48 13.31 -6.81
C MET A 1 -41.05 14.29 -5.81
N THR A 2 -40.24 14.71 -4.85
CA THR A 2 -40.66 15.60 -3.77
C THR A 2 -40.61 17.04 -4.30
N ASN A 3 -41.52 17.94 -3.90
CA ASN A 3 -41.45 19.34 -4.35
C ASN A 3 -40.10 19.98 -4.04
N GLN A 4 -39.47 19.55 -2.94
CA GLN A 4 -38.13 19.96 -2.52
C GLN A 4 -37.04 19.66 -3.55
N ASP A 5 -37.14 18.56 -4.30
CA ASP A 5 -36.14 18.20 -5.32
C ASP A 5 -36.26 19.13 -6.55
N ARG A 6 -37.48 19.57 -6.86
CA ARG A 6 -37.75 20.54 -7.95
C ARG A 6 -37.23 21.92 -7.59
N ASP A 7 -37.47 22.35 -6.35
CA ASP A 7 -37.07 23.68 -5.88
C ASP A 7 -35.53 23.82 -5.85
N GLN A 8 -34.82 22.77 -5.43
CA GLN A 8 -33.34 22.77 -5.45
C GLN A 8 -32.74 22.85 -6.86
N VAL A 9 -33.38 22.22 -7.85
CA VAL A 9 -32.91 22.25 -9.25
C VAL A 9 -33.11 23.65 -9.84
N VAL A 10 -34.23 24.30 -9.55
CA VAL A 10 -34.53 25.67 -9.98
C VAL A 10 -33.54 26.66 -9.37
N GLU A 11 -33.21 26.49 -8.09
CA GLU A 11 -32.19 27.30 -7.42
C GLU A 11 -30.82 27.14 -8.10
N HIS A 12 -30.42 25.92 -8.41
CA HIS A 12 -29.14 25.63 -9.05
C HIS A 12 -29.03 26.21 -10.47
N VAL A 13 -30.11 26.14 -11.25
CA VAL A 13 -30.18 26.72 -12.61
C VAL A 13 -30.14 28.26 -12.54
N THR A 14 -30.76 28.86 -11.53
CA THR A 14 -30.71 30.31 -11.28
C THR A 14 -29.30 30.78 -10.93
N VAL A 15 -28.59 30.06 -10.07
CA VAL A 15 -27.19 30.36 -9.73
C VAL A 15 -26.32 30.34 -10.99
N ALA A 16 -26.45 29.31 -11.83
CA ALA A 16 -25.67 29.20 -13.06
C ALA A 16 -25.94 30.34 -14.08
N TYR A 17 -27.17 30.83 -14.16
CA TYR A 17 -27.52 32.01 -14.97
C TYR A 17 -26.89 33.30 -14.41
N THR A 18 -26.93 33.50 -13.09
CA THR A 18 -26.30 34.68 -12.46
C THR A 18 -24.77 34.69 -12.60
N GLU A 19 -24.14 33.51 -12.70
CA GLU A 19 -22.71 33.37 -12.97
C GLU A 19 -22.34 33.60 -14.46
N GLY A 20 -23.33 33.86 -15.33
CA GLY A 20 -23.13 34.07 -16.77
C GLY A 20 -22.73 32.81 -17.54
N ARG A 21 -22.95 31.62 -16.94
CA ARG A 21 -22.57 30.32 -17.51
C ARG A 21 -23.67 29.69 -18.37
N LEU A 22 -24.91 30.18 -18.24
CA LEU A 22 -26.06 29.87 -19.08
C LEU A 22 -26.53 31.15 -19.76
N ASP A 23 -26.91 31.05 -21.02
CA ASP A 23 -27.64 32.13 -21.67
C ASP A 23 -29.12 32.13 -21.25
N LYS A 24 -29.87 33.15 -21.69
CA LYS A 24 -31.27 33.35 -21.30
C LYS A 24 -32.19 32.28 -21.91
N ASP A 25 -31.90 31.84 -23.13
CA ASP A 25 -32.74 30.90 -23.86
C ASP A 25 -32.56 29.48 -23.26
N GLU A 26 -31.32 29.13 -22.91
CA GLU A 26 -30.97 27.91 -22.18
C GLU A 26 -31.52 27.89 -20.75
N PHE A 27 -31.53 29.03 -20.06
CA PHE A 27 -32.15 29.16 -18.74
C PHE A 27 -33.65 28.87 -18.80
N ASP A 28 -34.37 29.49 -19.75
CA ASP A 28 -35.81 29.32 -19.91
C ASP A 28 -36.17 27.86 -20.27
N GLU A 29 -35.39 27.22 -21.14
CA GLU A 29 -35.56 25.80 -21.50
C GLU A 29 -35.35 24.86 -20.29
N ARG A 30 -34.27 25.07 -19.52
CA ARG A 30 -33.94 24.20 -18.38
C ARG A 30 -34.90 24.37 -17.20
N VAL A 31 -35.39 25.59 -16.96
CA VAL A 31 -36.44 25.84 -15.96
C VAL A 31 -37.75 25.19 -16.39
N HIS A 32 -38.11 25.26 -17.67
CA HIS A 32 -39.30 24.59 -18.19
C HIS A 32 -39.23 23.06 -18.03
N LEU A 33 -38.09 22.45 -18.35
CA LEU A 33 -37.85 21.00 -18.21
C LEU A 33 -37.87 20.54 -16.75
N ALA A 34 -37.25 21.29 -15.84
CA ALA A 34 -37.29 21.00 -14.41
C ALA A 34 -38.71 21.07 -13.83
N MET A 35 -39.55 21.96 -14.38
CA MET A 35 -40.94 22.11 -13.96
C MET A 35 -41.90 21.06 -14.56
N THR A 36 -41.56 20.48 -15.71
CA THR A 36 -42.36 19.44 -16.38
C THR A 36 -41.91 18.00 -16.06
N ALA A 37 -40.71 17.82 -15.51
CA ALA A 37 -40.20 16.53 -15.05
C ALA A 37 -41.13 15.91 -14.00
N ARG A 38 -41.61 14.69 -14.27
CA ARG A 38 -42.52 13.96 -13.37
C ARG A 38 -41.78 12.94 -12.49
N THR A 39 -40.56 12.55 -12.85
CA THR A 39 -39.78 11.54 -12.12
C THR A 39 -38.33 11.96 -11.88
N HIS A 40 -37.70 11.42 -10.84
CA HIS A 40 -36.31 11.72 -10.46
C HIS A 40 -35.30 11.24 -11.53
N ALA A 41 -35.67 10.25 -12.35
CA ALA A 41 -34.86 9.80 -13.48
C ALA A 41 -34.77 10.86 -14.59
N ASP A 42 -35.81 11.70 -14.72
CA ASP A 42 -35.88 12.75 -15.75
C ASP A 42 -35.04 13.99 -15.38
N LEU A 43 -34.74 14.18 -14.10
CA LEU A 43 -33.86 15.26 -13.59
C LEU A 43 -32.37 14.93 -13.70
N ALA A 44 -32.00 13.65 -13.71
CA ALA A 44 -30.62 13.18 -13.71
C ALA A 44 -29.78 13.69 -14.91
N PRO A 45 -30.27 13.71 -16.17
CA PRO A 45 -29.50 14.26 -17.28
C PRO A 45 -29.32 15.78 -17.20
N ILE A 46 -30.29 16.52 -16.65
CA ILE A 46 -30.22 17.99 -16.48
C ILE A 46 -29.09 18.36 -15.49
N MET A 47 -28.97 17.60 -14.40
CA MET A 47 -27.91 17.80 -13.40
C MET A 47 -26.50 17.45 -13.93
N HIS A 48 -26.41 16.48 -14.85
CA HIS A 48 -25.15 16.04 -15.43
C HIS A 48 -24.53 17.10 -16.36
N ASP A 49 -25.36 17.87 -17.06
CA ASP A 49 -24.89 18.93 -17.97
C ASP A 49 -24.54 20.26 -17.27
N LEU A 50 -24.94 20.44 -16.00
CA LEU A 50 -24.53 21.58 -15.18
C LEU A 50 -23.12 21.43 -14.57
N TYR A 51 -22.56 20.21 -14.57
CA TYR A 51 -21.19 19.92 -14.12
C TYR A 51 -20.43 19.12 -15.17
N PRO A 52 -19.49 19.70 -15.94
CA PRO A 52 -18.54 18.88 -16.67
C PRO A 52 -17.76 18.04 -15.66
N VAL A 53 -17.93 16.71 -15.72
CA VAL A 53 -17.16 15.73 -14.96
C VAL A 53 -15.68 15.94 -15.27
N ARG A 54 -14.96 16.65 -14.38
CA ARG A 54 -13.49 16.65 -14.43
C ARG A 54 -13.05 15.20 -14.29
N PRO A 55 -12.23 14.65 -15.20
CA PRO A 55 -11.63 13.34 -14.98
C PRO A 55 -10.77 13.45 -13.72
N MET A 56 -11.23 12.86 -12.62
CA MET A 56 -10.38 12.69 -11.45
C MET A 56 -9.18 11.83 -11.89
N PRO A 57 -7.93 12.22 -11.56
CA PRO A 57 -6.81 11.31 -11.67
C PRO A 57 -7.20 10.02 -10.95
N ARG A 58 -7.17 8.88 -11.66
CA ARG A 58 -7.46 7.57 -11.07
C ARG A 58 -6.47 7.39 -9.91
N ALA A 59 -6.96 7.56 -8.67
CA ALA A 59 -6.16 7.28 -7.49
C ALA A 59 -5.64 5.84 -7.61
N PRO A 60 -4.40 5.55 -7.16
CA PRO A 60 -3.89 4.19 -7.14
C PRO A 60 -4.93 3.31 -6.45
N GLN A 61 -5.45 2.30 -7.15
CA GLN A 61 -6.37 1.37 -6.50
C GLN A 61 -5.65 0.80 -5.28
N PRO A 62 -6.27 0.84 -4.08
CA PRO A 62 -5.73 0.13 -2.94
C PRO A 62 -5.59 -1.33 -3.38
N LEU A 63 -4.35 -1.82 -3.47
CA LEU A 63 -4.08 -3.25 -3.44
C LEU A 63 -4.96 -3.86 -2.34
N PRO A 64 -5.46 -5.10 -2.47
CA PRO A 64 -6.21 -5.74 -1.41
C PRO A 64 -5.39 -5.68 -0.13
N GLN A 65 -5.71 -4.70 0.72
CA GLN A 65 -5.23 -4.64 2.08
C GLN A 65 -5.91 -5.83 2.72
N MET A 66 -5.20 -6.96 2.79
CA MET A 66 -5.49 -7.96 3.81
C MET A 66 -5.63 -7.16 5.10
N GLY A 67 -6.83 -7.15 5.64
CA GLY A 67 -7.27 -6.16 6.60
C GLY A 67 -6.34 -6.08 7.81
N PRO A 68 -6.46 -5.01 8.60
CA PRO A 68 -5.78 -4.95 9.88
C PRO A 68 -6.24 -6.12 10.75
N HIS A 69 -5.47 -7.20 10.80
CA HIS A 69 -5.36 -8.02 12.01
C HIS A 69 -4.62 -7.17 13.05
N HIS A 70 -5.22 -6.05 13.45
CA HIS A 70 -4.77 -5.18 14.53
C HIS A 70 -5.87 -5.16 15.57
N LEU A 71 -5.97 -6.23 16.36
CA LEU A 71 -6.61 -6.19 17.69
C LEU A 71 -6.04 -7.22 18.68
N ALA A 72 -5.10 -8.10 18.28
CA ALA A 72 -4.37 -8.94 19.23
C ALA A 72 -3.03 -8.27 19.60
N PRO A 73 -2.72 -8.08 20.90
CA PRO A 73 -1.41 -7.61 21.33
C PRO A 73 -0.30 -8.53 20.80
N LEU A 74 0.79 -7.96 20.29
CA LEU A 74 1.97 -8.74 19.89
C LEU A 74 2.49 -9.52 21.10
N THR A 75 2.55 -10.84 20.98
CA THR A 75 3.02 -11.71 22.07
C THR A 75 4.55 -11.70 22.15
N GLY A 76 5.11 -12.11 23.29
CA GLY A 76 6.56 -12.32 23.41
C GLY A 76 7.07 -13.40 22.43
N GLY A 77 6.24 -14.40 22.13
CA GLY A 77 6.54 -15.45 21.15
C GLY A 77 6.66 -14.89 19.73
N ASP A 78 5.83 -13.91 19.36
CA ASP A 78 5.89 -13.25 18.06
C ASP A 78 7.22 -12.51 17.86
N ARG A 79 7.66 -11.78 18.90
CA ARG A 79 8.94 -11.05 18.89
C ARG A 79 10.12 -11.99 18.80
N LEU A 80 10.12 -13.05 19.61
CA LEU A 80 11.19 -14.05 19.59
C LEU A 80 11.26 -14.75 18.23
N GLY A 81 10.11 -15.09 17.67
CA GLY A 81 10.02 -15.68 16.34
C GLY A 81 10.54 -14.74 15.24
N ALA A 82 10.15 -13.48 15.28
CA ALA A 82 10.64 -12.45 14.36
C ALA A 82 12.16 -12.24 14.50
N ALA A 83 12.68 -12.21 15.73
CA ALA A 83 14.12 -12.12 15.98
C ALA A 83 14.87 -13.36 15.47
N ALA A 84 14.31 -14.55 15.65
CA ALA A 84 14.90 -15.80 15.15
C ALA A 84 15.05 -15.78 13.61
N ALA A 85 14.12 -15.15 12.88
CA ALA A 85 14.23 -15.00 11.43
C ALA A 85 15.50 -14.23 10.99
N HIS A 86 16.04 -13.37 11.84
CA HIS A 86 17.27 -12.60 11.60
C HIS A 86 18.51 -13.28 12.17
N LEU A 87 18.39 -14.04 13.26
CA LEU A 87 19.52 -14.68 13.95
C LEU A 87 19.91 -16.04 13.36
N LEU A 88 18.95 -16.88 12.98
CA LEU A 88 19.23 -18.22 12.43
C LEU A 88 20.23 -18.21 11.26
N PRO A 89 20.21 -17.24 10.32
CA PRO A 89 21.24 -17.10 9.30
C PRO A 89 22.67 -17.08 9.82
N LEU A 90 22.90 -16.46 10.98
CA LEU A 90 24.22 -16.28 11.59
C LEU A 90 24.78 -17.61 12.14
N PHE A 91 23.91 -18.61 12.36
CA PHE A 91 24.28 -19.95 12.83
C PHE A 91 24.37 -20.97 11.70
N GLY A 92 24.65 -20.52 10.47
CA GLY A 92 24.81 -21.38 9.30
C GLY A 92 23.50 -21.73 8.59
N LEU A 93 22.35 -21.26 9.07
CA LEU A 93 21.05 -21.42 8.41
C LEU A 93 20.76 -20.24 7.47
N PHE A 94 21.74 -19.86 6.65
CA PHE A 94 21.79 -18.66 5.81
C PHE A 94 20.42 -18.13 5.29
N PHE A 95 19.87 -18.65 4.19
CA PHE A 95 18.48 -18.33 3.77
C PHE A 95 17.45 -19.32 4.34
N VAL A 96 17.91 -20.46 4.86
CA VAL A 96 17.06 -21.56 5.34
C VAL A 96 16.36 -21.19 6.65
N GLY A 97 17.04 -20.46 7.53
CA GLY A 97 16.51 -19.98 8.81
C GLY A 97 15.26 -19.11 8.64
N PRO A 98 15.31 -18.00 7.89
CA PRO A 98 14.13 -17.19 7.62
C PRO A 98 13.07 -17.94 6.82
N LEU A 99 13.44 -18.87 5.94
CA LEU A 99 12.49 -19.73 5.23
C LEU A 99 11.72 -20.64 6.21
N ILE A 100 12.40 -21.28 7.16
CA ILE A 100 11.77 -22.08 8.20
C ILE A 100 10.83 -21.21 9.02
N MET A 101 11.28 -20.03 9.43
CA MET A 101 10.46 -19.11 10.22
C MET A 101 9.21 -18.66 9.45
N LEU A 102 9.35 -18.37 8.16
CA LEU A 102 8.25 -18.01 7.26
C LEU A 102 7.22 -19.14 7.13
N LEU A 103 7.68 -20.38 6.98
CA LEU A 103 6.82 -21.55 6.78
C LEU A 103 6.17 -22.06 8.07
N THR A 104 6.73 -21.73 9.24
CA THR A 104 6.22 -22.14 10.55
C THR A 104 5.47 -20.99 11.22
N GLY A 105 6.17 -20.10 11.94
CA GLY A 105 5.55 -18.98 12.66
C GLY A 105 4.96 -17.91 11.74
N GLY A 106 5.43 -17.80 10.50
CA GLY A 106 4.85 -16.88 9.52
C GLY A 106 3.43 -17.24 9.07
N ARG A 107 2.98 -18.48 9.31
CA ARG A 107 1.58 -18.89 9.05
C ARG A 107 0.62 -18.46 10.16
N THR A 108 1.13 -18.28 11.37
CA THR A 108 0.33 -17.95 12.56
C THR A 108 0.42 -16.47 12.93
N SER A 109 1.50 -15.79 12.55
CA SER A 109 1.77 -14.39 12.92
C SER A 109 2.22 -13.57 11.72
N SER A 110 1.46 -12.50 11.44
CA SER A 110 1.82 -11.54 10.40
C SER A 110 3.12 -10.79 10.72
N TYR A 111 3.43 -10.59 12.00
CA TYR A 111 4.67 -9.96 12.45
C TYR A 111 5.89 -10.82 12.13
N ILE A 112 5.85 -12.10 12.51
CA ILE A 112 6.89 -13.08 12.15
C ILE A 112 7.04 -13.16 10.62
N ARG A 113 5.92 -13.23 9.89
CA ARG A 113 5.92 -13.29 8.43
C ARG A 113 6.67 -12.12 7.81
N GLN A 114 6.42 -10.89 8.27
CA GLN A 114 7.06 -9.69 7.73
C GLN A 114 8.59 -9.71 7.94
N HIS A 115 9.04 -10.02 9.16
CA HIS A 115 10.47 -10.13 9.46
C HIS A 115 11.15 -11.28 8.71
N ALA A 116 10.46 -12.42 8.58
CA ALA A 116 10.95 -13.57 7.85
C ALA A 116 11.06 -13.33 6.34
N VAL A 117 10.07 -12.67 5.71
CA VAL A 117 10.14 -12.30 4.29
C VAL A 117 11.26 -11.30 4.04
N GLU A 118 11.40 -10.26 4.88
CA GLU A 118 12.45 -9.25 4.70
C GLU A 118 13.85 -9.86 4.88
N SER A 119 14.05 -10.72 5.88
CA SER A 119 15.30 -11.46 6.07
C SER A 119 15.58 -12.41 4.90
N LEU A 120 14.58 -13.15 4.42
CA LEU A 120 14.74 -14.06 3.28
C LEU A 120 15.14 -13.31 2.01
N ASN A 121 14.48 -12.21 1.70
CA ASN A 121 14.80 -11.34 0.56
C ASN A 121 16.23 -10.81 0.64
N PHE A 122 16.69 -10.39 1.83
CA PHE A 122 18.06 -9.95 2.04
C PHE A 122 19.07 -11.06 1.78
N HIS A 123 18.87 -12.25 2.33
CA HIS A 123 19.81 -13.37 2.13
C HIS A 123 19.85 -13.85 0.69
N LEU A 124 18.73 -13.82 -0.04
CA LEU A 124 18.71 -14.09 -1.48
C LEU A 124 19.48 -13.02 -2.28
N THR A 125 19.33 -11.75 -1.91
CA THR A 125 20.09 -10.65 -2.52
C THR A 125 21.59 -10.79 -2.25
N LEU A 126 21.94 -11.08 -0.99
CA LEU A 126 23.31 -11.29 -0.54
C LEU A 126 23.96 -12.50 -1.21
N LEU A 127 23.21 -13.58 -1.42
CA LEU A 127 23.66 -14.76 -2.18
C LEU A 127 24.02 -14.39 -3.62
N GLY A 128 23.11 -13.69 -4.31
CA GLY A 128 23.34 -13.24 -5.68
C GLY A 128 24.57 -12.32 -5.77
N ALA A 129 24.70 -11.36 -4.86
CA ALA A 129 25.86 -10.48 -4.78
C ALA A 129 27.17 -11.28 -4.52
N THR A 130 27.14 -12.26 -3.61
CA THR A 130 28.32 -13.09 -3.29
C THR A 130 28.77 -13.92 -4.49
N ILE A 131 27.84 -14.38 -5.34
CA ILE A 131 28.16 -15.14 -6.56
C ILE A 131 28.65 -14.22 -7.69
N ALA A 132 28.10 -13.00 -7.79
CA ALA A 132 28.39 -12.07 -8.88
C ALA A 132 29.68 -11.24 -8.66
N LEU A 133 29.99 -10.85 -7.43
CA LEU A 133 31.16 -9.99 -7.16
C LEU A 133 32.53 -10.62 -7.53
N PRO A 134 32.77 -11.94 -7.40
CA PRO A 134 34.04 -12.57 -7.75
C PRO A 134 34.49 -12.41 -9.20
N PHE A 135 33.60 -12.03 -10.13
CA PHE A 135 33.96 -11.75 -11.53
C PHE A 135 34.86 -10.51 -11.70
N THR A 136 35.08 -9.73 -10.62
CA THR A 136 35.98 -8.57 -10.60
C THR A 136 36.92 -8.62 -9.40
N VAL A 137 38.15 -8.11 -9.56
CA VAL A 137 39.13 -8.04 -8.45
C VAL A 137 38.60 -7.19 -7.29
N ILE A 138 37.95 -6.06 -7.60
CA ILE A 138 37.35 -5.17 -6.59
C ILE A 138 36.24 -5.91 -5.83
N GLY A 139 35.41 -6.68 -6.53
CA GLY A 139 34.32 -7.43 -5.92
C GLY A 139 34.81 -8.49 -4.93
N VAL A 140 35.89 -9.21 -5.25
CA VAL A 140 36.50 -10.17 -4.32
C VAL A 140 36.92 -9.49 -3.00
N VAL A 141 37.52 -8.31 -3.08
CA VAL A 141 37.93 -7.54 -1.89
C VAL A 141 36.72 -7.05 -1.08
N LEU A 142 35.59 -6.75 -1.72
CA LEU A 142 34.38 -6.27 -1.05
C LEU A 142 33.61 -7.35 -0.29
N ILE A 143 33.72 -8.62 -0.70
CA ILE A 143 32.99 -9.74 -0.08
C ILE A 143 33.14 -9.81 1.45
N PRO A 144 34.34 -9.82 2.06
CA PRO A 144 34.46 -9.88 3.51
C PRO A 144 33.75 -8.71 4.22
N PHE A 145 33.84 -7.49 3.69
CA PHE A 145 33.15 -6.33 4.26
C PHE A 145 31.62 -6.47 4.15
N MET A 146 31.14 -6.98 3.03
CA MET A 146 29.72 -7.25 2.82
C MET A 146 29.17 -8.27 3.83
N TRP A 147 29.91 -9.34 4.11
CA TRP A 147 29.52 -10.35 5.11
C TRP A 147 29.55 -9.80 6.54
N ILE A 148 30.52 -8.95 6.87
CA ILE A 148 30.55 -8.22 8.16
C ILE A 148 29.32 -7.31 8.29
N ALA A 149 29.00 -6.54 7.25
CA ALA A 149 27.82 -5.69 7.24
C ALA A 149 26.53 -6.51 7.39
N ALA A 150 26.42 -7.64 6.68
CA ALA A 150 25.30 -8.55 6.79
C ALA A 150 25.13 -9.12 8.20
N PHE A 151 26.24 -9.48 8.87
CA PHE A 151 26.23 -9.93 10.26
C PHE A 151 25.69 -8.86 11.21
N VAL A 152 26.19 -7.62 11.10
CA VAL A 152 25.74 -6.49 11.92
C VAL A 152 24.25 -6.20 11.66
N LEU A 153 23.82 -6.20 10.40
CA LEU A 153 22.41 -5.99 10.04
C LEU A 153 21.52 -7.13 10.54
N GLY A 154 22.00 -8.37 10.59
CA GLY A 154 21.32 -9.51 11.22
C GLY A 154 21.03 -9.27 12.70
N ILE A 155 22.03 -8.82 13.46
CA ILE A 155 21.86 -8.45 14.87
C ILE A 155 20.89 -7.27 15.00
N ALA A 156 21.06 -6.22 14.20
CA ALA A 156 20.17 -5.05 14.24
C ALA A 156 18.71 -5.42 13.94
N GLY A 157 18.48 -6.33 12.98
CA GLY A 157 17.15 -6.84 12.68
C GLY A 157 16.53 -7.62 13.83
N ALA A 158 17.33 -8.45 14.52
CA ALA A 158 16.87 -9.18 15.69
C ALA A 158 16.52 -8.25 16.87
N VAL A 159 17.37 -7.26 17.15
CA VAL A 159 17.11 -6.25 18.20
C VAL A 159 15.85 -5.46 17.87
N SER A 160 15.70 -5.02 16.62
CA SER A 160 14.51 -4.31 16.15
C SER A 160 13.24 -5.13 16.31
N ALA A 161 13.30 -6.45 16.06
CA ALA A 161 12.15 -7.34 16.23
C ALA A 161 11.69 -7.47 17.69
N ILE A 162 12.61 -7.33 18.65
CA ILE A 162 12.28 -7.38 20.08
C ILE A 162 11.60 -6.06 20.52
N SER A 163 11.99 -4.93 19.92
CA SER A 163 11.46 -3.60 20.20
C SER A 163 10.17 -3.23 19.46
N ASP A 164 9.45 -4.18 18.86
CA ASP A 164 8.28 -3.96 17.97
C ASP A 164 8.53 -3.06 16.76
N THR A 165 9.79 -2.85 16.39
CA THR A 165 10.12 -1.99 15.26
C THR A 165 10.28 -2.83 13.99
N HIS A 166 9.70 -2.33 12.90
CA HIS A 166 9.81 -2.97 11.59
C HIS A 166 11.21 -2.70 11.02
N PHE A 167 12.04 -3.73 11.00
CA PHE A 167 13.38 -3.65 10.42
C PHE A 167 13.32 -3.83 8.90
N ARG A 168 14.11 -3.04 8.17
CA ARG A 168 14.28 -3.18 6.72
C ARG A 168 15.75 -3.23 6.38
N TYR A 169 16.16 -4.27 5.67
CA TYR A 169 17.54 -4.38 5.24
C TYR A 169 17.82 -3.36 4.13
N PRO A 170 18.91 -2.59 4.22
CA PRO A 170 19.35 -1.74 3.12
C PRO A 170 19.74 -2.62 1.91
N LEU A 171 19.67 -2.06 0.71
CA LEU A 171 20.16 -2.69 -0.53
C LEU A 171 19.56 -4.08 -0.81
N THR A 172 18.31 -4.31 -0.41
CA THR A 172 17.61 -5.59 -0.57
C THR A 172 16.64 -5.56 -1.74
N LEU A 173 16.74 -6.56 -2.63
CA LEU A 173 15.71 -6.81 -3.63
C LEU A 173 14.54 -7.55 -2.97
N ARG A 174 13.29 -7.13 -3.25
CA ARG A 174 12.08 -7.69 -2.63
C ARG A 174 11.20 -8.46 -3.63
N PRO A 175 11.64 -9.64 -4.10
CA PRO A 175 10.82 -10.48 -4.97
C PRO A 175 9.63 -11.10 -4.23
N ILE A 176 9.79 -11.41 -2.93
CA ILE A 176 8.76 -12.05 -2.10
C ILE A 176 7.97 -10.99 -1.34
N LYS A 177 6.63 -11.09 -1.32
CA LYS A 177 5.66 -10.17 -0.68
C LYS A 177 4.77 -10.91 0.35
#